data_AF-A0A2D4PQV9-F1
#
_entry.id   AF-A0A2D4PQV9-F1
#
_cell.length_a   1.000
_cell.length_b   1.000
_cell.length_c   1.000
_cell.angle_alpha   90.00
_cell.angle_beta   90.00
_cell.angle_gamma   90.00
#
_symmetry.space_group_name_H-M   'P 1'
#
loop_
_entity.id
_entity.type
_entity.pdbx_description
1 polymer ?
#
loop_
_entity_poly.entity_id
_entity_poly.type
_entity_poly.pdbx_seq_one_letter_code
_entity_poly.pdbx_strand_id
1 'polypeptide(L)'
;MKLVKVVVFQPHMQKSFSTILENKKGQALPTSEYFLIGRLPAKKKRDIALEKKIERSSFELCGENRKKVEEADAWLRKLVSKEQTENRIVDDLIDLFADVEIKRLNDLQKRLHVAIELNKMESPPFILLSGIPRDVLKAFTEIQNLLKTLKADQERKSKAELAK
;
A
#
# COMPACT_ATOMS: atom_id res chain seq x y z
N MET A 1 3.45 -14.88 -3.59
CA MET A 1 3.57 -14.02 -2.39
C MET A 1 4.76 -14.52 -1.58
N LYS A 2 5.67 -13.64 -1.16
CA LYS A 2 6.74 -13.98 -0.21
C LYS A 2 6.36 -13.39 1.14
N LEU A 3 6.24 -14.24 2.17
CA LEU A 3 5.95 -13.84 3.54
C LEU A 3 7.29 -13.63 4.26
N VAL A 4 7.50 -12.45 4.83
CA VAL A 4 8.69 -12.16 5.64
C VAL A 4 8.24 -12.02 7.10
N LYS A 5 8.81 -12.84 7.99
CA LYS A 5 8.59 -12.76 9.44
C LYS A 5 9.78 -12.06 10.09
N VAL A 6 9.55 -10.92 10.74
CA VAL A 6 10.55 -10.19 11.52
C VAL A 6 10.26 -10.41 13.00
N VAL A 7 11.26 -10.88 13.75
CA VAL A 7 11.17 -11.07 15.20
C VAL A 7 12.21 -10.17 15.86
N VAL A 8 11.77 -9.29 16.76
CA VAL A 8 12.65 -8.33 17.44
C VAL A 8 12.85 -8.78 18.88
N PHE A 9 14.11 -8.94 19.27
CA PHE A 9 14.50 -9.38 20.60
C PHE A 9 15.13 -8.24 21.40
N GLN A 10 14.93 -8.26 22.71
CA GLN A 10 15.77 -7.47 23.61
C GLN A 10 17.21 -8.00 23.58
N PRO A 11 18.24 -7.16 23.81
CA PRO A 11 19.65 -7.56 23.67
C PRO A 11 20.03 -8.80 24.50
N HIS A 12 19.49 -8.91 25.72
CA HIS A 12 19.79 -10.04 26.62
C HIS A 12 19.22 -11.38 26.12
N MET A 13 18.21 -11.36 25.24
CA MET A 13 17.55 -12.56 24.72
C MET A 13 18.26 -13.16 23.49
N GLN A 14 19.21 -12.44 22.89
CA GLN A 14 19.91 -12.90 21.68
C GLN A 14 20.69 -14.20 21.89
N LYS A 15 21.29 -14.37 23.07
CA LYS A 15 22.06 -15.58 23.42
C LYS A 15 21.16 -16.81 23.48
N SER A 16 20.04 -16.72 24.19
CA SER A 16 19.07 -17.81 24.32
C SER A 16 18.44 -18.17 22.96
N PHE A 17 18.10 -17.16 22.15
CA PHE A 17 17.54 -17.38 20.82
C PHE A 17 18.55 -18.08 19.88
N SER A 18 19.81 -17.65 19.88
CA SER A 18 20.86 -18.27 19.07
C SER A 18 21.08 -19.73 19.46
N THR A 19 21.09 -20.04 20.75
CA THR A 19 21.17 -21.42 21.25
C THR A 19 19.99 -22.27 20.78
N ILE A 20 18.76 -21.73 20.82
CA ILE A 20 17.57 -22.43 20.34
C ILE A 20 17.65 -22.68 18.83
N LEU A 21 18.12 -21.72 18.04
CA LEU A 21 18.28 -21.87 16.60
C LEU A 21 19.29 -22.95 16.23
N GLU A 22 20.47 -22.96 16.87
CA GLU A 22 21.46 -24.00 16.63
C GLU A 22 20.93 -25.40 17.03
N ASN A 23 20.18 -25.48 18.12
CA ASN A 23 19.55 -26.74 18.54
C ASN A 23 18.40 -27.20 17.61
N LYS A 24 17.80 -26.29 16.85
CA LYS A 24 16.71 -26.59 15.89
C LYS A 24 17.17 -26.72 14.44
N LYS A 25 18.47 -26.58 14.18
CA LYS A 25 19.05 -26.71 12.85
C LYS A 25 18.81 -28.14 12.32
N GLY A 26 18.02 -28.25 11.26
CA GLY A 26 17.66 -29.54 10.65
C GLY A 26 16.36 -30.18 11.15
N GLN A 27 15.64 -29.57 12.09
CA GLN A 27 14.29 -30.01 12.47
C GLN A 27 13.22 -29.25 11.67
N ALA A 28 12.26 -29.99 11.11
CA ALA A 28 11.11 -29.41 10.43
C ALA A 28 10.22 -28.65 11.44
N LEU A 29 9.81 -27.43 11.07
CA LEU A 29 8.82 -26.67 11.84
C LEU A 29 7.48 -27.43 11.82
N PRO A 30 6.78 -27.57 12.96
CA PRO A 30 5.45 -28.16 12.97
C PRO A 30 4.53 -27.32 12.09
N THR A 31 3.91 -27.99 11.12
CA THR A 31 2.98 -27.38 10.17
C THR A 31 1.66 -27.17 10.90
N SER A 32 1.34 -25.93 11.26
CA SER A 32 0.02 -25.58 11.76
C SER A 32 -0.95 -25.61 10.58
N GLU A 33 -1.75 -26.67 10.47
CA GLU A 33 -2.83 -26.80 9.49
C GLU A 33 -3.95 -25.78 9.79
N TYR A 34 -4.03 -24.74 8.98
CA TYR A 34 -5.22 -23.88 8.93
C TYR A 34 -6.10 -24.33 7.75
N PHE A 35 -7.24 -24.92 8.07
CA PHE A 35 -8.31 -25.25 7.13
C PHE A 35 -8.78 -23.98 6.38
N LEU A 36 -8.66 -23.98 5.05
CA LEU A 36 -9.32 -23.00 4.18
C LEU A 36 -10.38 -23.69 3.33
N ILE A 37 -11.64 -23.60 3.78
CA ILE A 37 -12.83 -24.03 3.02
C ILE A 37 -13.04 -23.04 1.86
N GLY A 38 -13.19 -23.59 0.66
CA GLY A 38 -13.09 -22.89 -0.61
C GLY A 38 -14.25 -21.98 -1.01
N ARG A 39 -13.99 -21.18 -2.05
CA ARG A 39 -14.98 -20.69 -3.01
C ARG A 39 -14.39 -20.69 -4.42
N LEU A 40 -15.11 -21.32 -5.34
CA LEU A 40 -14.86 -21.32 -6.78
C LEU A 40 -14.92 -19.88 -7.36
N PRO A 41 -14.11 -19.55 -8.38
CA PRO A 41 -14.10 -18.24 -8.98
C PRO A 41 -15.28 -18.08 -9.94
N ALA A 42 -16.24 -17.22 -9.58
CA ALA A 42 -17.21 -16.69 -10.53
C ALA A 42 -16.46 -15.79 -11.54
N LYS A 43 -16.71 -16.00 -12.84
CA LYS A 43 -16.16 -15.18 -13.92
C LYS A 43 -16.63 -13.72 -13.75
N LYS A 44 -15.78 -12.88 -13.17
CA LYS A 44 -16.00 -11.43 -13.08
C LYS A 44 -15.63 -10.77 -14.40
N LYS A 45 -16.55 -9.98 -14.95
CA LYS A 45 -16.20 -8.87 -15.85
C LYS A 45 -15.09 -8.08 -15.16
N ARG A 46 -14.00 -7.81 -15.88
CA ARG A 46 -12.87 -7.02 -15.35
C ARG A 46 -13.32 -5.57 -15.29
N ASP A 47 -14.03 -5.19 -14.23
CA ASP A 47 -14.04 -3.79 -13.82
C ASP A 47 -12.61 -3.49 -13.40
N ILE A 48 -11.94 -2.63 -14.16
CA ILE A 48 -10.61 -2.12 -13.82
C ILE A 48 -10.83 -1.12 -12.68
N ALA A 49 -11.07 -1.67 -11.49
CA ALA A 49 -11.16 -0.92 -10.26
C ALA A 49 -9.74 -0.69 -9.71
N LEU A 50 -9.56 0.40 -8.96
CA LEU A 50 -8.33 0.65 -8.23
C LEU A 50 -8.13 -0.47 -7.20
N GLU A 51 -7.02 -1.19 -7.30
CA GLU A 51 -6.73 -2.33 -6.44
C GLU A 51 -6.47 -1.83 -5.01
N LYS A 52 -7.36 -2.15 -4.05
CA LYS A 52 -7.07 -1.94 -2.63
C LYS A 52 -6.02 -2.95 -2.17
N LYS A 53 -4.74 -2.57 -2.23
CA LYS A 53 -3.65 -3.41 -1.73
C LYS A 53 -3.34 -3.03 -0.29
N ILE A 54 -3.70 -3.92 0.64
CA ILE A 54 -3.30 -3.82 2.04
C ILE A 54 -2.17 -4.82 2.27
N GLU A 55 -0.92 -4.35 2.29
CA GLU A 55 0.20 -5.16 2.79
C GLU A 55 0.11 -5.17 4.32
N ARG A 56 -0.38 -6.29 4.87
CA ARG A 56 -0.48 -6.47 6.31
C ARG A 56 0.86 -6.97 6.86
N SER A 57 1.47 -6.17 7.72
CA SER A 57 2.59 -6.57 8.57
C SER A 57 2.10 -6.83 9.99
N SER A 58 2.54 -7.94 10.59
CA SER A 58 2.21 -8.31 11.97
C SER A 58 3.45 -8.17 12.85
N PHE A 59 3.30 -7.53 14.01
CA PHE A 59 4.34 -7.41 15.03
C PHE A 59 3.93 -8.25 16.25
N GLU A 60 4.83 -9.11 16.72
CA GLU A 60 4.68 -9.83 17.99
C GLU A 60 5.54 -9.10 19.04
N LEU A 61 4.92 -8.63 20.12
CA LEU A 61 5.59 -7.90 21.20
C LEU A 61 5.60 -8.76 22.47
N CYS A 62 6.79 -8.97 23.03
CA CYS A 62 6.97 -9.66 24.31
C CYS A 62 7.71 -8.74 25.29
N GLY A 63 7.30 -8.76 26.56
CA GLY A 63 7.88 -7.95 27.61
C GLY A 63 7.65 -8.56 28.97
N GLU A 64 8.39 -8.09 29.96
CA GLU A 64 8.40 -8.61 31.34
C GLU A 64 7.01 -8.59 32.00
N ASN A 65 6.17 -7.61 31.65
CA ASN A 65 4.79 -7.53 32.11
C ASN A 65 3.91 -6.84 31.06
N ARG A 66 2.58 -6.95 31.25
CA ARG A 66 1.57 -6.40 30.34
C ARG A 66 1.73 -4.91 30.10
N LYS A 67 2.02 -4.13 31.15
CA LYS A 67 2.16 -2.67 31.07
C LYS A 67 3.30 -2.28 30.12
N LYS A 68 4.44 -2.97 30.18
CA LYS A 68 5.56 -2.74 29.26
C LYS A 68 5.24 -3.08 27.81
N VAL A 69 4.45 -4.14 27.58
CA VAL A 69 3.99 -4.50 26.23
C VAL A 69 3.02 -3.44 25.67
N GLU A 70 2.08 -2.97 26.49
CA GLU A 70 1.13 -1.92 26.11
C GLU A 70 1.83 -0.58 25.81
N GLU A 71 2.79 -0.18 26.64
CA GLU A 71 3.63 1.01 26.41
C GLU A 71 4.40 0.92 25.08
N ALA A 72 4.98 -0.25 24.79
CA ALA A 72 5.71 -0.49 23.53
C ALA A 72 4.79 -0.53 22.31
N ASP A 73 3.61 -1.15 22.39
CA ASP A 73 2.61 -1.15 21.31
C ASP A 73 2.14 0.27 20.99
N ALA A 74 1.79 1.07 22.01
CA ALA A 74 1.39 2.45 21.84
C ALA A 74 2.52 3.30 21.21
N TRP A 75 3.76 3.12 21.66
CA TRP A 75 4.91 3.80 21.10
C TRP A 75 5.15 3.42 19.63
N LEU A 76 5.08 2.13 19.29
CA LEU A 76 5.26 1.65 17.93
C LEU A 76 4.17 2.17 16.99
N ARG A 77 2.90 2.16 17.42
CA ARG A 77 1.79 2.74 16.66
C ARG A 77 2.01 4.22 16.38
N LYS A 78 2.46 4.97 17.40
CA LYS A 78 2.76 6.40 17.26
C LYS A 78 3.89 6.64 16.26
N LEU A 79 4.93 5.80 16.26
CA LEU A 79 6.02 5.91 15.29
C LEU A 79 5.54 5.59 13.88
N VAL A 80 4.85 4.48 13.67
CA VAL A 80 4.32 4.09 12.34
C VAL A 80 3.41 5.18 11.79
N SER A 81 2.54 5.77 12.63
CA SER A 81 1.67 6.86 12.23
C SER A 81 2.42 8.15 11.87
N LYS A 82 3.55 8.43 12.51
CA LYS A 82 4.38 9.63 12.24
C LYS A 82 5.20 9.51 10.95
N GLU A 83 5.56 8.29 10.57
CA GLU A 83 6.31 8.01 9.34
C GLU A 83 5.42 8.02 8.08
N GLN A 84 4.10 8.17 8.24
CA GLN A 84 3.15 8.27 7.14
C GLN A 84 2.72 9.71 6.90
N THR A 85 2.42 10.03 5.64
CA THR A 85 1.84 11.30 5.23
C THR A 85 0.74 11.06 4.21
N GLU A 86 -0.10 12.08 4.06
CA GLU A 86 -1.17 12.11 3.09
C GLU A 86 -1.07 13.34 2.20
N ASN A 87 -1.45 13.20 0.93
CA ASN A 87 -1.50 14.31 0.00
C ASN A 87 -2.73 14.17 -0.91
N ARG A 88 -3.50 15.26 -1.05
CA ARG A 88 -4.74 15.30 -1.83
C ARG A 88 -4.52 16.08 -3.11
N ILE A 89 -4.83 15.46 -4.24
CA ILE A 89 -4.85 16.08 -5.58
C ILE A 89 -6.31 16.30 -5.96
N VAL A 90 -6.67 17.54 -6.24
CA VAL A 90 -8.02 17.93 -6.67
C VAL A 90 -7.91 18.51 -8.08
N ASP A 91 -8.59 17.90 -9.05
CA ASP A 91 -8.55 18.32 -10.47
C ASP A 91 -9.73 17.71 -11.23
N ASP A 92 -10.52 18.52 -11.94
CA ASP A 92 -11.71 18.07 -12.68
C ASP A 92 -11.39 17.03 -13.78
N LEU A 93 -10.14 17.01 -14.30
CA LEU A 93 -9.72 16.01 -15.29
C LEU A 93 -9.67 14.59 -14.73
N ILE A 94 -9.70 14.43 -13.40
CA ILE A 94 -9.75 13.13 -12.73
C ILE A 94 -11.02 12.36 -13.15
N ASP A 95 -12.13 13.05 -13.41
CA ASP A 95 -13.36 12.40 -13.85
C ASP A 95 -13.17 11.69 -15.20
N LEU A 96 -12.30 12.21 -16.05
CA LEU A 96 -11.98 11.67 -17.37
C LEU A 96 -11.07 10.43 -17.33
N PHE A 97 -10.56 10.03 -16.16
CA PHE A 97 -9.66 8.87 -16.06
C PHE A 97 -10.36 7.60 -16.52
N ALA A 98 -9.82 6.96 -17.56
CA ALA A 98 -10.31 5.70 -18.09
C ALA A 98 -9.39 4.55 -17.66
N ASP A 99 -9.63 3.37 -18.23
CA ASP A 99 -8.90 2.13 -17.90
C ASP A 99 -7.37 2.27 -17.98
N VAL A 100 -6.87 3.09 -18.92
CA VAL A 100 -5.44 3.33 -19.10
C VAL A 100 -4.87 4.09 -17.89
N GLU A 101 -5.55 5.14 -17.45
CA GLU A 101 -5.15 5.94 -16.29
C GLU A 101 -5.28 5.12 -15.00
N ILE A 102 -6.38 4.37 -14.82
CA ILE A 102 -6.54 3.50 -13.64
C ILE A 102 -5.45 2.44 -13.58
N LYS A 103 -5.06 1.86 -14.72
CA LYS A 103 -3.93 0.93 -14.77
C LYS A 103 -2.62 1.59 -14.35
N ARG A 104 -2.35 2.82 -14.81
CA ARG A 104 -1.18 3.59 -14.38
C ARG A 104 -1.18 3.86 -12.87
N LEU A 105 -2.33 4.19 -12.29
CA LEU A 105 -2.47 4.36 -10.83
C LEU A 105 -2.18 3.05 -10.09
N ASN A 106 -2.71 1.92 -10.57
CA ASN A 106 -2.43 0.60 -9.98
C ASN A 106 -0.94 0.23 -10.05
N ASP A 107 -0.27 0.52 -11.16
CA ASP A 107 1.17 0.30 -11.31
C ASP A 107 1.99 1.22 -10.39
N LEU A 108 1.53 2.45 -10.18
CA LEU A 108 2.12 3.42 -9.26
C LEU A 108 2.03 2.93 -7.80
N GLN A 109 0.86 2.44 -7.36
CA GLN A 109 0.69 1.82 -6.03
C GLN A 109 1.70 0.69 -5.81
N LYS A 110 1.87 -0.19 -6.81
CA LYS A 110 2.75 -1.35 -6.71
C LYS A 110 4.23 -0.96 -6.66
N ARG A 111 4.65 0.02 -7.46
CA ARG A 111 6.06 0.43 -7.55
C ARG A 111 6.51 1.29 -6.38
N LEU A 112 5.62 2.14 -5.85
CA LEU A 112 5.95 3.11 -4.80
C LEU A 112 5.44 2.70 -3.42
N HIS A 113 4.74 1.57 -3.29
CA HIS A 113 4.13 1.11 -2.03
C HIS A 113 3.25 2.18 -1.37
N VAL A 114 2.53 2.95 -2.19
CA VAL A 114 1.57 3.97 -1.74
C VAL A 114 0.15 3.44 -1.86
N ALA A 115 -0.72 3.89 -0.96
CA ALA A 115 -2.16 3.76 -1.12
C ALA A 115 -2.69 4.94 -1.94
N ILE A 116 -3.51 4.65 -2.93
CA ILE A 116 -4.22 5.65 -3.72
C ILE A 116 -5.71 5.41 -3.52
N GLU A 117 -6.43 6.45 -3.16
CA GLU A 117 -7.89 6.47 -3.17
C GLU A 117 -8.35 7.45 -4.25
N LEU A 118 -9.20 6.97 -5.15
CA LEU A 118 -9.77 7.75 -6.24
C LEU A 118 -11.25 7.98 -5.94
N ASN A 119 -11.65 9.24 -5.82
CA ASN A 119 -13.03 9.62 -5.61
C ASN A 119 -13.48 10.54 -6.75
N LYS A 120 -14.42 10.03 -7.55
CA LYS A 120 -15.10 10.73 -8.66
C LYS A 120 -16.55 11.12 -8.32
N MET A 121 -17.00 10.80 -7.10
CA MET A 121 -18.37 11.10 -6.66
C MET A 121 -18.47 12.49 -6.03
N GLU A 122 -17.37 12.98 -5.45
CA GLU A 122 -17.25 14.36 -5.00
C GLU A 122 -16.96 15.29 -6.18
N SER A 123 -17.46 16.53 -6.09
CA SER A 123 -17.14 17.61 -7.04
C SER A 123 -16.52 18.78 -6.27
N PRO A 124 -15.27 19.17 -6.56
CA PRO A 124 -14.39 18.58 -7.57
C PRO A 124 -13.87 17.17 -7.19
N PRO A 125 -13.64 16.28 -8.18
CA PRO A 125 -13.09 14.95 -7.95
C PRO A 125 -11.66 15.04 -7.41
N PHE A 126 -11.23 14.00 -6.70
CA PHE A 126 -9.91 14.00 -6.07
C PHE A 126 -9.25 12.62 -6.01
N ILE A 127 -7.94 12.66 -5.82
CA ILE A 127 -7.11 11.51 -5.48
C ILE A 127 -6.44 11.78 -4.13
N LEU A 128 -6.59 10.87 -3.18
CA LEU A 128 -5.87 10.88 -1.91
C LEU A 128 -4.73 9.87 -1.97
N LEU A 129 -3.52 10.33 -1.65
CA LEU A 129 -2.30 9.54 -1.59
C LEU A 129 -1.91 9.36 -0.14
N SER A 130 -1.67 8.14 0.32
CA SER A 130 -1.18 7.87 1.67
C SER A 130 0.02 6.92 1.64
N GLY A 131 1.03 7.18 2.46
CA GLY A 131 2.25 6.35 2.53
C GLY A 131 3.45 7.10 3.12
N ILE A 132 4.66 6.59 2.85
CA ILE A 132 5.91 7.23 3.30
C ILE A 132 6.14 8.53 2.50
N PRO A 133 6.55 9.65 3.13
CA PRO A 133 6.66 10.96 2.50
C PRO A 133 7.39 11.02 1.15
N ARG A 134 8.54 10.34 1.05
CA ARG A 134 9.33 10.28 -0.19
C ARG A 134 8.51 9.67 -1.34
N ASP A 135 7.81 8.58 -1.05
CA ASP A 135 7.10 7.81 -2.07
C ASP A 135 5.77 8.49 -2.42
N VAL A 136 5.10 9.11 -1.44
CA VAL A 136 3.92 9.96 -1.65
C VAL A 136 4.28 11.17 -2.53
N LEU A 137 5.38 11.87 -2.25
CA LEU A 137 5.81 13.01 -3.07
C LEU A 137 6.10 12.58 -4.51
N LYS A 138 6.76 11.44 -4.70
CA LYS A 138 7.03 10.89 -6.03
C LYS A 138 5.75 10.52 -6.76
N ALA A 139 4.82 9.85 -6.08
CA ALA A 139 3.50 9.51 -6.64
C ALA A 139 2.72 10.77 -7.03
N PHE A 140 2.75 11.79 -6.18
CA PHE A 140 2.12 13.09 -6.43
C PHE A 140 2.66 13.73 -7.71
N THR A 141 3.97 13.81 -7.87
CA THR A 141 4.59 14.37 -9.08
C THR A 141 4.20 13.59 -10.34
N GLU A 142 4.19 12.26 -10.29
CA GLU A 142 3.84 11.44 -11.45
C GLU A 142 2.36 11.60 -11.85
N ILE A 143 1.43 11.70 -10.89
CA ILE A 143 0.01 11.93 -11.16
C ILE A 143 -0.22 13.35 -11.70
N GLN A 144 0.47 14.35 -11.17
CA GLN A 144 0.42 15.72 -11.71
C GLN A 144 0.88 15.77 -13.18
N ASN A 145 1.91 15.00 -13.54
CA ASN A 145 2.35 14.89 -14.93
C ASN A 145 1.36 14.14 -15.82
N LEU A 146 0.67 13.13 -15.28
CA LEU A 146 -0.42 12.44 -15.97
C LEU A 146 -1.55 13.42 -16.33
N LEU A 147 -2.00 14.24 -15.37
CA LEU A 147 -3.03 15.27 -15.58
C LEU A 147 -2.61 16.30 -16.64
N LYS A 148 -1.36 16.79 -16.57
CA LYS A 148 -0.81 17.70 -17.59
C LYS A 148 -0.83 17.10 -18.99
N THR A 149 -0.51 15.81 -19.11
CA THR A 149 -0.51 15.10 -20.41
C THR A 149 -1.93 14.96 -20.95
N LEU A 150 -2.89 14.60 -20.10
CA LEU A 150 -4.31 14.52 -20.48
C LEU A 150 -4.83 15.87 -20.98
N LYS A 151 -4.50 16.95 -20.28
CA LYS A 151 -4.87 18.31 -20.69
C LYS A 151 -4.31 18.66 -22.07
N ALA A 152 -3.03 18.42 -22.30
CA ALA A 152 -2.39 18.68 -23.58
C ALA A 152 -3.00 17.88 -24.74
N ASP A 153 -3.38 16.62 -24.48
CA ASP A 153 -4.01 15.77 -25.49
C ASP A 153 -5.44 16.23 -25.81
N GLN A 154 -6.18 16.73 -24.83
CA GLN A 154 -7.51 17.31 -25.06
C GLN A 154 -7.42 18.61 -25.88
N GLU A 155 -6.45 19.48 -25.59
CA GLU A 155 -6.20 20.69 -26.37
C GLU A 155 -5.76 20.40 -27.81
N ARG A 156 -5.00 19.32 -28.04
CA ARG A 156 -4.63 18.89 -29.39
C ARG A 156 -5.83 18.39 -30.18
N LYS A 157 -6.70 17.59 -29.54
CA LYS A 157 -7.93 17.07 -30.16
C LYS A 157 -8.87 18.20 -30.55
N SER A 158 -9.11 19.17 -29.66
CA SER A 158 -9.99 20.30 -29.96
C SER A 158 -9.49 21.16 -31.13
N LYS A 159 -8.18 21.43 -31.19
CA LYS A 159 -7.56 22.16 -32.32
C LYS A 159 -7.69 21.41 -33.64
N ALA A 160 -7.57 20.08 -33.63
CA ALA A 160 -7.70 19.26 -34.83
C ALA A 160 -9.15 19.22 -35.35
N GLU A 161 -10.14 19.29 -34.45
CA GLU A 161 -11.57 19.34 -34.81
C GLU A 161 -11.98 20.70 -35.37
N LEU A 162 -11.39 21.80 -34.88
CA LEU A 162 -11.61 23.16 -35.38
C LEU A 162 -10.99 23.43 -36.77
N ALA A 163 -10.05 22.58 -37.20
CA ALA A 163 -9.36 22.70 -38.48
C ALA A 163 -9.96 21.81 -39.59
N LYS A 164 -11.08 21.14 -39.31
CA LYS A 164 -11.89 20.38 -40.26
C LYS A 164 -13.10 21.19 -40.72
#